data_AF-A0A1B0DA96-F1
#
_entry.id   AF-A0A1B0DA96-F1
#
_cell.length_a   1.000
_cell.length_b   1.000
_cell.length_c   1.000
_cell.angle_alpha   90.00
_cell.angle_beta   90.00
_cell.angle_gamma   90.00
#
_symmetry.space_group_name_H-M   'P 1'
#
loop_
_entity.id
_entity.type
_entity.pdbx_description
1 polymer ?
#
loop_
_entity_poly.entity_id
_entity_poly.type
_entity_poly.pdbx_seq_one_letter_code
_entity_poly.pdbx_strand_id
1 'polypeptide(L)'
;MNYINFVGELVSAVQASLSCLAGFLVCKSSCNRSFLHASHFASEAYAWFGAAYFFYDLWSMYKVHIHKVLDKLKIVKDQTRIGVNNGNGHQVCDKNGGNGVCGDEGGYRRKEIQDDYGNEISLETKPSFLRYISRQPLMVGHHIFIGSFGLCVIAYLRGGLGDCIFSFIFMMEASTPFVSLRSILSTLGMKSSNWYMMNGILMLVTFFIFRILMLPFVFYWYSLTVNLPFIRAIASLPRGCKISICILFLPQIYWFYLIVRGALKVFFPRVSSTKGTISQPNSNKPTKNVISADGEGDQGTEKKSDHFFAMDNGKEKSLTLM
;
A
#
# COMPACT_ATOMS: atom_id res chain seq x y z
N MET A 1 -1.98 -14.30 -11.23
CA MET A 1 -1.79 -13.28 -10.17
C MET A 1 -2.33 -11.92 -10.59
N ASN A 2 -1.93 -11.39 -11.75
CA ASN A 2 -2.29 -10.03 -12.20
C ASN A 2 -3.79 -9.81 -12.45
N TYR A 3 -4.54 -10.83 -12.90
CA TYR A 3 -5.95 -10.66 -13.23
C TYR A 3 -6.86 -10.36 -12.02
N ILE A 4 -6.73 -11.12 -10.92
CA ILE A 4 -7.55 -10.90 -9.71
C ILE A 4 -7.25 -9.52 -9.11
N ASN A 5 -5.96 -9.15 -9.06
CA ASN A 5 -5.57 -7.82 -8.59
C ASN A 5 -6.14 -6.73 -9.50
N PHE A 6 -5.97 -6.86 -10.81
CA PHE A 6 -6.48 -5.90 -11.79
C PHE A 6 -7.99 -5.69 -11.69
N VAL A 7 -8.76 -6.78 -11.64
CA VAL A 7 -10.23 -6.70 -11.52
C VAL A 7 -10.63 -6.07 -10.18
N GLY A 8 -9.98 -6.44 -9.08
CA GLY A 8 -10.24 -5.83 -7.77
C GLY A 8 -10.03 -4.32 -7.75
N GLU A 9 -8.89 -3.87 -8.28
CA GLU A 9 -8.54 -2.44 -8.37
C GLU A 9 -9.48 -1.67 -9.31
N LEU A 10 -9.90 -2.28 -10.42
CA LEU A 10 -10.87 -1.68 -11.33
C LEU A 10 -12.22 -1.51 -10.66
N VAL A 11 -12.69 -2.55 -9.95
CA VAL A 11 -13.94 -2.54 -9.21
C VAL A 11 -13.92 -1.49 -8.10
N SER A 12 -12.77 -1.34 -7.41
CA SER A 12 -12.54 -0.26 -6.43
C SER A 12 -12.59 1.13 -7.05
N ALA A 13 -11.91 1.35 -8.17
CA ALA A 13 -11.98 2.63 -8.87
C ALA A 13 -13.40 3.00 -9.31
N VAL A 14 -14.18 2.04 -9.80
CA VAL A 14 -15.58 2.24 -10.20
C VAL A 14 -16.44 2.57 -8.99
N GLN A 15 -16.34 1.81 -7.90
CA GLN A 15 -17.12 2.09 -6.70
C GLN A 15 -16.79 3.46 -6.12
N ALA A 16 -15.51 3.81 -6.05
CA ALA A 16 -15.09 5.11 -5.54
C ALA A 16 -15.62 6.26 -6.38
N SER A 17 -15.66 6.09 -7.71
CA SER A 17 -16.25 7.07 -8.63
C SER A 17 -17.76 7.23 -8.38
N LEU A 18 -18.48 6.12 -8.15
CA LEU A 18 -19.90 6.14 -7.80
C LEU A 18 -20.13 6.81 -6.43
N SER A 19 -19.26 6.56 -5.45
CA SER A 19 -19.29 7.20 -4.13
C SER A 19 -19.14 8.71 -4.26
N CYS A 20 -18.10 9.13 -4.98
CA CYS A 20 -17.83 10.54 -5.20
C CYS A 20 -18.99 11.22 -5.93
N LEU A 21 -19.59 10.56 -6.93
CA LEU A 21 -20.75 11.09 -7.66
C LEU A 21 -21.98 11.20 -6.74
N ALA A 22 -22.28 10.17 -5.95
CA ALA A 22 -23.37 10.20 -4.99
C ALA A 22 -23.17 11.32 -3.96
N GLY A 23 -21.96 11.45 -3.42
CA GLY A 23 -21.57 12.54 -2.52
C GLY A 23 -21.76 13.92 -3.17
N PHE A 24 -21.30 14.11 -4.41
CA PHE A 24 -21.46 15.38 -5.11
C PHE A 24 -22.96 15.74 -5.33
N LEU A 25 -23.77 14.77 -5.75
CA LEU A 25 -25.21 14.98 -5.99
C LEU A 25 -25.95 15.32 -4.69
N VAL A 26 -25.68 14.58 -3.62
CA VAL A 26 -26.26 14.84 -2.30
C VAL A 26 -25.77 16.19 -1.75
N CYS A 27 -24.49 16.53 -1.92
CA CYS A 27 -23.94 17.81 -1.50
C CYS A 27 -24.66 18.97 -2.20
N LYS A 28 -24.75 18.92 -3.54
CA LYS A 28 -25.41 19.95 -4.35
C LYS A 28 -26.90 20.11 -4.00
N SER A 29 -27.59 19.00 -3.75
CA SER A 29 -29.03 19.02 -3.44
C SER A 29 -29.31 19.41 -1.98
N SER A 30 -28.62 18.80 -1.01
CA SER A 30 -28.90 18.95 0.41
C SER A 30 -28.28 20.21 1.00
N CYS A 31 -27.02 20.52 0.67
CA CYS A 31 -26.34 21.68 1.27
C CYS A 31 -26.93 23.01 0.79
N ASN A 32 -27.62 23.05 -0.37
CA ASN A 32 -28.33 24.25 -0.84
C ASN A 32 -29.69 24.48 -0.16
N ARG A 33 -30.25 23.47 0.51
CA ARG A 33 -31.54 23.57 1.23
C ARG A 33 -31.34 23.81 2.72
N SER A 34 -30.57 22.95 3.37
CA SER A 34 -30.13 23.14 4.76
C SER A 34 -28.99 22.19 5.09
N PHE A 35 -27.88 22.72 5.59
CA PHE A 35 -26.68 21.94 5.92
C PHE A 35 -26.95 20.83 6.95
N LEU A 36 -27.85 21.08 7.92
CA LEU A 36 -28.13 20.15 9.01
C LEU A 36 -29.39 19.29 8.82
N HIS A 37 -30.38 19.75 8.04
CA HIS A 37 -31.73 19.19 8.05
C HIS A 37 -32.23 18.67 6.69
N ALA A 38 -31.47 18.85 5.61
CA ALA A 38 -31.88 18.39 4.29
C ALA A 38 -31.53 16.92 4.12
N SER A 39 -32.50 16.10 3.73
CA SER A 39 -32.26 14.70 3.36
C SER A 39 -32.49 14.46 1.87
N HIS A 40 -31.70 13.55 1.30
CA HIS A 40 -31.85 13.11 -0.08
C HIS A 40 -31.80 11.59 -0.15
N PHE A 41 -32.82 10.95 -0.74
CA PHE A 41 -32.94 9.49 -0.83
C PHE A 41 -31.68 8.79 -1.41
N ALA A 42 -30.93 9.47 -2.28
CA ALA A 42 -29.69 8.95 -2.84
C ALA A 42 -28.59 8.67 -1.79
N SER A 43 -28.55 9.41 -0.66
CA SER A 43 -27.55 9.18 0.39
C SER A 43 -27.75 7.82 1.05
N GLU A 44 -29.01 7.46 1.33
CA GLU A 44 -29.41 6.22 1.95
C GLU A 44 -29.26 5.02 1.01
N ALA A 45 -29.78 5.14 -0.22
CA ALA A 45 -29.66 4.08 -1.21
C ALA A 45 -28.18 3.76 -1.50
N TYR A 46 -27.33 4.79 -1.57
CA TYR A 46 -25.90 4.59 -1.73
C TYR A 46 -25.24 4.03 -0.47
N ALA A 47 -25.68 4.39 0.73
CA ALA A 47 -25.13 3.84 1.97
C ALA A 47 -25.30 2.31 2.06
N TRP A 48 -26.47 1.78 1.70
CA TRP A 48 -26.70 0.33 1.65
C TRP A 48 -25.83 -0.36 0.60
N PHE A 49 -25.76 0.22 -0.60
CA PHE A 49 -24.90 -0.28 -1.67
C PHE A 49 -23.42 -0.25 -1.26
N GLY A 50 -22.96 0.87 -0.70
CA GLY A 50 -21.60 1.08 -0.24
C GLY A 50 -21.23 0.13 0.89
N ALA A 51 -22.12 -0.08 1.87
CA ALA A 51 -21.89 -1.04 2.95
C ALA A 51 -21.65 -2.45 2.43
N ALA A 52 -22.50 -2.94 1.51
CA ALA A 52 -22.30 -4.24 0.87
C ALA A 52 -20.97 -4.31 0.11
N TYR A 53 -20.59 -3.21 -0.55
CA TYR A 53 -19.29 -3.10 -1.21
C TYR A 53 -18.10 -3.19 -0.24
N PHE A 54 -18.14 -2.50 0.91
CA PHE A 54 -17.04 -2.57 1.89
C PHE A 54 -16.77 -4.00 2.38
N PHE A 55 -17.81 -4.83 2.52
CA PHE A 55 -17.64 -6.25 2.83
C PHE A 55 -17.08 -7.05 1.65
N TYR A 56 -17.55 -6.76 0.43
CA TYR A 56 -16.97 -7.35 -0.78
C TYR A 56 -15.48 -7.01 -0.91
N ASP A 57 -15.09 -5.77 -0.68
CA ASP A 57 -13.72 -5.31 -0.84
C ASP A 57 -12.80 -5.91 0.23
N LEU A 58 -13.29 -6.02 1.47
CA LEU A 58 -12.58 -6.77 2.52
C LEU A 58 -12.31 -8.23 2.12
N TRP A 59 -13.29 -8.87 1.49
CA TRP A 59 -13.14 -10.23 0.98
C TRP A 59 -12.20 -10.32 -0.23
N SER A 60 -12.27 -9.34 -1.14
CA SER A 60 -11.41 -9.24 -2.32
C SER A 60 -9.94 -9.10 -1.90
N MET A 61 -9.67 -8.20 -0.95
CA MET A 61 -8.35 -7.96 -0.33
C MET A 61 -7.82 -9.22 0.36
N TYR A 62 -8.67 -9.93 1.09
CA TYR A 62 -8.31 -11.22 1.66
C TYR A 62 -7.90 -12.23 0.59
N LYS A 63 -8.68 -12.40 -0.49
CA LYS A 63 -8.36 -13.31 -1.58
C LYS A 63 -7.02 -12.94 -2.24
N VAL A 64 -6.79 -11.66 -2.52
CA VAL A 64 -5.51 -11.17 -3.06
C VAL A 64 -4.34 -11.48 -2.11
N HIS A 65 -4.52 -11.29 -0.80
CA HIS A 65 -3.52 -11.63 0.22
C HIS A 65 -3.17 -13.13 0.20
N ILE A 66 -4.17 -14.01 0.19
CA ILE A 66 -3.97 -15.46 0.12
C ILE A 66 -3.15 -15.85 -1.10
N HIS A 67 -3.49 -15.31 -2.28
CA HIS A 67 -2.74 -15.60 -3.49
C HIS A 67 -1.30 -15.08 -3.43
N LYS A 68 -1.07 -13.88 -2.88
CA LYS A 68 0.28 -13.33 -2.64
C LYS A 68 1.12 -14.24 -1.73
N VAL A 69 0.52 -14.78 -0.67
CA VAL A 69 1.19 -15.73 0.24
C VAL A 69 1.50 -17.05 -0.47
N LEU A 70 0.53 -17.62 -1.19
CA LEU A 70 0.71 -18.88 -1.91
C LEU A 70 1.77 -18.79 -3.02
N ASP A 71 1.82 -17.69 -3.76
CA ASP A 71 2.81 -17.51 -4.82
C ASP A 71 4.23 -17.35 -4.23
N LYS A 72 4.39 -16.64 -3.11
CA LYS A 72 5.67 -16.61 -2.37
C LYS A 72 6.09 -18.00 -1.89
N LEU A 73 5.14 -18.79 -1.37
CA LEU A 73 5.41 -20.16 -0.92
C LEU A 73 5.85 -21.07 -2.08
N LYS A 74 5.22 -20.95 -3.26
CA LYS A 74 5.64 -21.69 -4.46
C LYS A 74 7.07 -21.34 -4.86
N ILE A 75 7.38 -20.05 -4.96
CA ILE A 75 8.73 -19.58 -5.34
C ILE A 75 9.78 -20.12 -4.37
N VAL A 76 9.53 -20.08 -3.06
CA VAL A 76 10.49 -20.61 -2.09
C VAL A 76 10.60 -22.13 -2.18
N LYS A 77 9.48 -22.84 -2.38
CA LYS A 77 9.48 -24.30 -2.56
C LYS A 77 10.29 -24.71 -3.81
N ASP A 78 10.15 -23.99 -4.90
CA ASP A 78 10.88 -24.23 -6.15
C ASP A 78 12.38 -23.90 -5.98
N GLN A 79 12.72 -22.80 -5.32
CA GLN A 79 14.11 -22.47 -4.96
C GLN A 79 14.77 -23.55 -4.07
N THR A 80 14.01 -24.09 -3.11
CA THR A 80 14.49 -25.15 -2.22
C THR A 80 14.71 -26.46 -3.00
N ARG A 81 13.80 -26.81 -3.91
CA ARG A 81 13.95 -27.99 -4.80
C ARG A 81 15.14 -27.87 -5.74
N ILE A 82 15.34 -26.71 -6.37
CA ILE A 82 16.48 -26.47 -7.27
C ILE A 82 17.81 -26.50 -6.48
N GLY A 83 17.84 -25.94 -5.26
CA GLY A 83 19.01 -26.01 -4.39
C GLY A 83 19.38 -27.44 -3.98
N VAL A 84 18.39 -28.30 -3.74
CA VAL A 84 18.61 -29.74 -3.45
C VAL A 84 19.08 -30.50 -4.69
N ASN A 85 18.49 -30.25 -5.86
CA ASN A 85 18.89 -30.93 -7.10
C ASN A 85 20.31 -30.53 -7.58
N ASN A 86 20.70 -29.26 -7.42
CA ASN A 86 22.06 -28.81 -7.70
C ASN A 86 23.06 -29.18 -6.58
N GLY A 87 22.57 -29.63 -5.42
CA GLY A 87 23.36 -30.07 -4.27
C GLY A 87 23.85 -31.52 -4.33
N ASN A 88 23.52 -32.29 -5.37
CA ASN A 88 24.08 -33.63 -5.60
C ASN A 88 25.48 -33.58 -6.26
N GLY A 89 26.35 -32.69 -5.77
CA GLY A 89 27.76 -32.64 -6.10
C GLY A 89 28.55 -33.58 -5.19
N HIS A 90 28.79 -34.80 -5.67
CA HIS A 90 29.95 -35.64 -5.39
C HIS A 90 30.45 -35.67 -3.91
N GLN A 91 29.92 -36.59 -3.11
CA GLN A 91 30.56 -36.98 -1.86
C GLN A 91 31.76 -37.88 -2.21
N VAL A 92 32.95 -37.28 -2.37
CA VAL A 92 34.22 -38.02 -2.33
C VAL A 92 34.47 -38.36 -0.87
N CYS A 93 34.09 -39.57 -0.47
CA CYS A 93 34.65 -40.17 0.73
C CYS A 93 36.07 -40.63 0.39
N ASP A 94 37.07 -39.78 0.67
CA ASP A 94 38.45 -40.24 0.78
C ASP A 94 38.55 -41.18 1.98
N LYS A 95 38.79 -42.47 1.69
CA LYS A 95 39.19 -43.44 2.70
C LYS A 95 40.65 -43.14 3.08
N ASN A 96 40.86 -42.53 4.24
CA ASN A 96 42.02 -42.86 5.06
C ASN A 96 41.74 -42.63 6.55
N GLY A 97 42.24 -43.57 7.35
CA GLY A 97 41.74 -43.89 8.68
C GLY A 97 41.90 -42.80 9.74
N GLY A 98 40.96 -42.78 10.68
CA GLY A 98 41.00 -41.99 11.90
C GLY A 98 39.59 -41.72 12.40
N ASN A 99 39.27 -42.19 13.61
CA ASN A 99 37.99 -41.99 14.29
C ASN A 99 37.47 -40.56 14.16
N GLY A 100 36.39 -40.37 13.39
CA GLY A 100 35.63 -39.13 13.31
C GLY A 100 34.16 -39.46 13.45
N VAL A 101 33.57 -39.07 14.58
CA VAL A 101 32.13 -39.03 14.77
C VAL A 101 31.54 -38.16 13.66
N CYS A 102 30.74 -38.73 12.77
CA CYS A 102 29.97 -37.97 11.80
C CYS A 102 28.90 -37.19 12.56
N GLY A 103 29.22 -35.97 12.98
CA GLY A 103 28.25 -35.00 13.44
C GLY A 103 27.31 -34.66 12.29
N ASP A 104 26.01 -34.84 12.51
CA ASP A 104 24.94 -34.37 11.64
C ASP A 104 24.88 -32.83 11.70
N GLU A 105 25.84 -32.16 11.07
CA GLU A 105 25.82 -30.71 10.84
C GLU A 105 25.58 -30.40 9.36
N GLY A 106 24.59 -31.07 8.77
CA GLY A 106 23.95 -30.66 7.53
C GLY A 106 22.99 -29.49 7.75
N GLY A 107 23.47 -28.41 8.35
CA GLY A 107 22.71 -27.19 8.61
C GLY A 107 22.41 -26.42 7.32
N TYR A 108 21.57 -26.99 6.45
CA TYR A 108 20.77 -26.18 5.54
C TYR A 108 19.95 -25.25 6.43
N ARG A 109 20.44 -24.03 6.66
CA ARG A 109 19.66 -22.95 7.27
C ARG A 109 18.38 -22.84 6.47
N ARG A 110 17.31 -23.45 7.00
CA ARG A 110 15.93 -23.28 6.56
C ARG A 110 15.76 -21.76 6.48
N LYS A 111 15.70 -21.21 5.26
CA LYS A 111 15.37 -19.80 5.07
C LYS A 111 14.01 -19.63 5.74
N GLU A 112 13.98 -19.06 6.95
CA GLU A 112 12.75 -18.62 7.60
C GLU A 112 12.04 -17.73 6.59
N ILE A 113 10.93 -18.22 6.04
CA ILE A 113 10.17 -17.50 5.03
C ILE A 113 9.48 -16.37 5.76
N GLN A 114 10.07 -15.19 5.80
CA GLN A 114 9.40 -14.04 6.38
C GLN A 114 8.33 -13.51 5.40
N ASP A 115 7.12 -13.28 5.90
CA ASP A 115 6.13 -12.50 5.16
C ASP A 115 6.61 -11.06 4.92
N ASP A 116 5.87 -10.24 4.15
CA ASP A 116 6.22 -8.81 3.96
C ASP A 116 6.28 -8.02 5.29
N TYR A 117 5.94 -8.65 6.43
CA TYR A 117 5.90 -8.09 7.77
C TYR A 117 6.94 -8.71 8.72
N GLY A 118 7.86 -9.55 8.22
CA GLY A 118 8.99 -10.07 8.99
C GLY A 118 8.70 -11.32 9.83
N ASN A 119 7.58 -12.01 9.65
CA ASN A 119 7.19 -13.15 10.48
C ASN A 119 7.35 -14.48 9.75
N GLU A 120 7.78 -15.52 10.46
CA GLU A 120 7.90 -16.88 9.94
C GLU A 120 6.56 -17.39 9.35
N ILE A 121 6.59 -17.64 8.06
CA ILE A 121 5.55 -18.37 7.34
C ILE A 121 5.94 -19.85 7.41
N SER A 122 5.32 -20.56 8.36
CA SER A 122 5.42 -22.01 8.39
C SER A 122 4.76 -22.58 7.13
N LEU A 123 5.54 -23.37 6.38
CA LEU A 123 5.20 -24.00 5.09
C LEU A 123 3.94 -24.89 5.16
N GLU A 124 3.50 -25.22 6.37
CA GLU A 124 2.37 -26.11 6.65
C GLU A 124 1.09 -25.37 7.06
N THR A 125 1.19 -24.11 7.50
CA THR A 125 0.00 -23.38 7.99
C THR A 125 -0.88 -22.89 6.84
N LYS A 126 -2.08 -23.48 6.71
CA LYS A 126 -3.12 -22.97 5.82
C LYS A 126 -3.41 -21.51 6.18
N PRO A 127 -3.47 -20.61 5.19
CA PRO A 127 -3.74 -19.22 5.48
C PRO A 127 -5.22 -19.06 5.90
N SER A 128 -5.43 -18.46 7.06
CA SER A 128 -6.76 -18.30 7.69
C SER A 128 -7.19 -16.84 7.70
N PHE A 129 -8.51 -16.60 7.63
CA PHE A 129 -9.08 -15.25 7.67
C PHE A 129 -8.77 -14.51 8.97
N LEU A 130 -8.85 -15.18 10.14
CA LEU A 130 -8.47 -14.59 11.43
C LEU A 130 -6.99 -14.17 11.48
N ARG A 131 -6.13 -14.96 10.83
CA ARG A 131 -4.71 -14.62 10.69
C ARG A 131 -4.57 -13.36 9.82
N TYR A 132 -5.30 -13.25 8.72
CA TYR A 132 -5.31 -12.04 7.89
C TYR A 132 -5.76 -10.79 8.67
N ILE A 133 -6.87 -10.89 9.42
CA ILE A 133 -7.39 -9.79 10.26
C ILE A 133 -6.30 -9.26 11.22
N SER A 134 -5.59 -10.17 11.88
CA SER A 134 -4.55 -9.80 12.85
C SER A 134 -3.30 -9.19 12.20
N ARG A 135 -3.11 -9.37 10.90
CA ARG A 135 -1.92 -8.89 10.17
C ARG A 135 -2.12 -7.52 9.53
N GLN A 136 -3.35 -7.18 9.14
CA GLN A 136 -3.68 -5.87 8.59
C GLN A 136 -4.83 -5.21 9.37
N PRO A 137 -4.68 -5.02 10.70
CA PRO A 137 -5.78 -4.59 11.56
C PRO A 137 -6.30 -3.19 11.20
N LEU A 138 -5.43 -2.31 10.69
CA LEU A 138 -5.82 -0.94 10.32
C LEU A 138 -6.73 -0.94 9.08
N MET A 139 -6.33 -1.63 8.00
CA MET A 139 -7.16 -1.73 6.79
C MET A 139 -8.47 -2.45 7.07
N VAL A 140 -8.40 -3.63 7.71
CA VAL A 140 -9.57 -4.45 8.01
C VAL A 140 -10.52 -3.72 8.96
N GLY A 141 -10.00 -3.14 10.03
CA GLY A 141 -10.78 -2.39 11.01
C GLY A 141 -11.49 -1.20 10.37
N HIS A 142 -10.81 -0.46 9.48
CA HIS A 142 -11.41 0.65 8.74
C HIS A 142 -12.59 0.21 7.86
N HIS A 143 -12.44 -0.89 7.10
CA HIS A 143 -13.51 -1.38 6.20
C HIS A 143 -14.71 -1.90 6.99
N ILE A 144 -14.48 -2.64 8.08
CA ILE A 144 -15.55 -3.11 8.97
C ILE A 144 -16.25 -1.92 9.64
N PHE A 145 -15.48 -0.93 10.11
CA PHE A 145 -16.04 0.25 10.75
C PHE A 145 -16.90 1.06 9.77
N ILE A 146 -16.43 1.34 8.56
CA ILE A 146 -17.22 2.09 7.58
C ILE A 146 -18.45 1.28 7.13
N GLY A 147 -18.26 0.00 6.78
CA GLY A 147 -19.33 -0.85 6.27
C GLY A 147 -20.44 -1.13 7.30
N SER A 148 -20.07 -1.41 8.55
CA SER A 148 -21.04 -1.68 9.62
C SER A 148 -21.50 -0.42 10.34
N PHE A 149 -20.58 0.29 10.99
CA PHE A 149 -20.93 1.43 11.83
C PHE A 149 -21.43 2.60 10.97
N GLY A 150 -20.80 2.88 9.83
CA GLY A 150 -21.27 3.92 8.89
C GLY A 150 -22.72 3.69 8.44
N LEU A 151 -23.07 2.46 8.09
CA LEU A 151 -24.44 2.09 7.74
C LEU A 151 -25.40 2.28 8.91
N CYS A 152 -25.04 1.80 10.11
CA CYS A 152 -25.87 1.97 11.30
C CYS A 152 -26.13 3.46 11.60
N VAL A 153 -25.12 4.32 11.46
CA VAL A 153 -25.29 5.76 11.67
C VAL A 153 -26.23 6.37 10.64
N ILE A 154 -26.06 6.07 9.35
CA ILE A 154 -26.94 6.62 8.30
C ILE A 154 -28.38 6.10 8.46
N ALA A 155 -28.56 4.83 8.81
CA ALA A 155 -29.87 4.24 9.09
C ALA A 155 -30.53 4.85 10.34
N TYR A 156 -29.73 5.17 11.38
CA TYR A 156 -30.23 5.78 12.62
C TYR A 156 -30.57 7.26 12.47
N LEU A 157 -29.75 8.02 11.71
CA LEU A 157 -29.98 9.44 11.44
C LEU A 157 -31.02 9.68 10.32
N ARG A 158 -31.73 8.62 9.91
CA ARG A 158 -32.83 8.68 8.96
C ARG A 158 -33.85 9.74 9.39
N GLY A 159 -34.18 10.66 8.48
CA GLY A 159 -35.22 11.66 8.70
C GLY A 159 -34.75 13.12 8.71
N GLY A 160 -33.59 13.43 8.12
CA GLY A 160 -33.18 14.82 7.86
C GLY A 160 -31.81 15.21 8.40
N LEU A 161 -31.19 14.45 9.30
CA LEU A 161 -30.00 14.94 10.01
C LEU A 161 -28.68 14.49 9.37
N GLY A 162 -27.93 15.46 8.85
CA GLY A 162 -26.50 15.27 8.54
C GLY A 162 -26.16 14.71 7.15
N ASP A 163 -27.12 14.56 6.23
CA ASP A 163 -26.84 14.06 4.85
C ASP A 163 -25.81 14.91 4.11
N CYS A 164 -25.78 16.24 4.33
CA CYS A 164 -24.73 17.09 3.78
C CYS A 164 -23.34 16.72 4.32
N ILE A 165 -23.21 16.41 5.62
CA ILE A 165 -21.94 15.94 6.21
C ILE A 165 -21.56 14.56 5.64
N PHE A 166 -22.51 13.63 5.51
CA PHE A 166 -22.27 12.33 4.89
C PHE A 166 -21.87 12.44 3.42
N SER A 167 -22.38 13.43 2.70
CA SER A 167 -22.01 13.67 1.31
C SER A 167 -20.51 14.00 1.15
N PHE A 168 -19.95 14.76 2.09
CA PHE A 168 -18.51 15.01 2.16
C PHE A 168 -17.73 13.74 2.51
N ILE A 169 -18.28 12.85 3.34
CA ILE A 169 -17.67 11.55 3.64
C ILE A 169 -17.57 10.70 2.37
N PHE A 170 -18.60 10.65 1.54
CA PHE A 170 -18.56 9.92 0.26
C PHE A 170 -17.56 10.49 -0.75
N MET A 171 -17.44 11.82 -0.80
CA MET A 171 -16.46 12.50 -1.64
C MET A 171 -15.00 12.22 -1.23
N MET A 172 -14.72 11.70 -0.03
CA MET A 172 -13.37 11.26 0.35
C MET A 172 -12.83 10.11 -0.51
N GLU A 173 -13.71 9.38 -1.20
CA GLU A 173 -13.33 8.34 -2.15
C GLU A 173 -12.79 8.89 -3.49
N ALA A 174 -12.86 10.20 -3.74
CA ALA A 174 -12.36 10.80 -4.98
C ALA A 174 -10.88 10.53 -5.27
N SER A 175 -10.07 10.26 -4.25
CA SER A 175 -8.65 9.91 -4.43
C SER A 175 -8.43 8.44 -4.82
N THR A 176 -9.35 7.55 -4.48
CA THR A 176 -9.22 6.09 -4.63
C THR A 176 -9.04 5.63 -6.09
N PRO A 177 -9.69 6.23 -7.12
CA PRO A 177 -9.42 5.88 -8.51
C PRO A 177 -7.94 6.06 -8.90
N PHE A 178 -7.26 7.08 -8.35
CA PHE A 178 -5.83 7.33 -8.63
C PHE A 178 -4.92 6.35 -7.86
N VAL A 179 -5.33 5.94 -6.66
CA VAL A 179 -4.64 4.89 -5.89
C VAL A 179 -4.72 3.56 -6.63
N SER A 180 -5.92 3.14 -7.03
CA SER A 180 -6.12 1.90 -7.79
C SER A 180 -5.43 1.94 -9.16
N LEU A 181 -5.48 3.08 -9.87
CA LEU A 181 -4.74 3.23 -11.12
C LEU A 181 -3.22 3.07 -10.92
N ARG A 182 -2.67 3.53 -9.78
CA ARG A 182 -1.25 3.33 -9.46
C ARG A 182 -0.93 1.85 -9.29
N SER A 183 -1.78 1.11 -8.58
CA SER A 183 -1.65 -0.33 -8.37
C SER A 183 -1.73 -1.11 -9.68
N ILE A 184 -2.67 -0.73 -10.56
CA ILE A 184 -2.82 -1.31 -11.91
C ILE A 184 -1.57 -1.05 -12.75
N LEU A 185 -1.11 0.20 -12.86
CA LEU A 185 0.09 0.55 -13.64
C LEU A 185 1.34 -0.16 -13.11
N SER A 186 1.45 -0.34 -11.78
CA SER A 186 2.52 -1.13 -11.17
C SER A 186 2.42 -2.61 -11.54
N THR A 187 1.21 -3.18 -11.58
CA THR A 187 0.97 -4.58 -11.95
C THR A 187 1.28 -4.83 -13.44
N LEU A 188 1.08 -3.82 -14.29
CA LEU A 188 1.43 -3.85 -15.71
C LEU A 188 2.93 -3.62 -15.99
N GLY A 189 3.76 -3.41 -14.95
CA GLY A 189 5.19 -3.18 -15.11
C GLY A 189 5.56 -1.80 -15.65
N MET A 190 4.61 -0.86 -15.71
CA MET A 190 4.80 0.47 -16.33
C MET A 190 5.41 1.51 -15.37
N LYS A 191 6.20 1.08 -14.38
CA LYS A 191 6.76 1.97 -13.34
C LYS A 191 7.71 3.06 -13.87
N SER A 192 8.33 2.84 -15.03
CA SER A 192 9.24 3.79 -15.69
C SER A 192 8.53 4.83 -16.57
N SER A 193 7.22 4.73 -16.73
CA SER A 193 6.45 5.62 -17.62
C SER A 193 6.13 6.98 -16.98
N ASN A 194 6.05 8.03 -17.81
CA ASN A 194 5.55 9.34 -17.37
C ASN A 194 4.11 9.25 -16.82
N TRP A 195 3.29 8.32 -17.33
CA TRP A 195 1.93 8.06 -16.84
C TRP A 195 1.91 7.61 -15.37
N TYR A 196 2.88 6.79 -14.97
CA TYR A 196 3.02 6.36 -13.57
C TYR A 196 3.38 7.53 -12.65
N MET A 197 4.25 8.45 -13.11
CA MET A 197 4.62 9.66 -12.38
C MET A 197 3.42 10.62 -12.25
N MET A 198 2.75 10.93 -13.37
CA MET A 198 1.61 11.83 -13.39
C MET A 198 0.47 11.33 -12.50
N ASN A 199 0.15 10.03 -12.57
CA ASN A 199 -0.83 9.44 -11.66
C ASN A 199 -0.40 9.55 -10.19
N GLY A 200 0.89 9.40 -9.89
CA GLY A 200 1.41 9.61 -8.53
C GLY A 200 1.19 11.03 -8.02
N ILE A 201 1.37 12.05 -8.87
CA ILE A 201 1.10 13.46 -8.52
C ILE A 201 -0.41 13.68 -8.34
N LEU A 202 -1.25 13.17 -9.24
CA LEU A 202 -2.71 13.25 -9.12
C LEU A 202 -3.21 12.59 -7.83
N MET A 203 -2.69 11.40 -7.51
CA MET A 203 -2.98 10.70 -6.26
C MET A 203 -2.59 11.54 -5.05
N LEU A 204 -1.39 12.15 -5.05
CA LEU A 204 -0.94 13.02 -3.94
C LEU A 204 -1.87 14.23 -3.74
N VAL A 205 -2.19 14.95 -4.82
CA VAL A 205 -3.02 16.16 -4.78
C VAL A 205 -4.44 15.83 -4.34
N THR A 206 -5.05 14.80 -4.94
CA THR A 206 -6.43 14.42 -4.63
C THR A 206 -6.57 13.88 -3.21
N PHE A 207 -5.60 13.09 -2.72
CA PHE A 207 -5.59 12.61 -1.34
C PHE A 207 -5.50 13.79 -0.35
N PHE A 208 -4.66 14.77 -0.62
CA PHE A 208 -4.55 15.97 0.22
C PHE A 208 -5.87 16.75 0.29
N ILE A 209 -6.46 17.06 -0.87
CA ILE A 209 -7.68 17.87 -0.94
C ILE A 209 -8.86 17.14 -0.31
N PHE A 210 -9.16 15.93 -0.78
CA PHE A 210 -10.41 15.24 -0.43
C PHE A 210 -10.35 14.47 0.88
N ARG A 211 -9.17 14.09 1.38
CA ARG A 211 -9.05 13.35 2.64
C ARG A 211 -8.47 14.18 3.78
N ILE A 212 -7.50 15.07 3.52
CA ILE A 212 -6.82 15.84 4.59
C ILE A 212 -7.49 17.20 4.83
N LEU A 213 -7.71 18.00 3.78
CA LEU A 213 -8.29 19.35 3.92
C LEU A 213 -9.81 19.37 4.06
N MET A 214 -10.47 18.36 3.49
CA MET A 214 -11.92 18.23 3.49
C MET A 214 -12.53 18.24 4.90
N LEU A 215 -11.97 17.48 5.84
CA LEU A 215 -12.52 17.37 7.19
C LEU A 215 -12.43 18.70 7.98
N PRO A 216 -11.27 19.40 8.03
CA PRO A 216 -11.19 20.76 8.57
C PRO A 216 -12.19 21.73 7.93
N PHE A 217 -12.38 21.64 6.60
CA PHE A 217 -13.35 22.48 5.88
C PHE A 217 -14.79 22.20 6.35
N VAL A 218 -15.19 20.93 6.49
CA VAL A 218 -16.51 20.55 7.02
C VAL A 218 -16.72 21.06 8.44
N PHE A 219 -15.71 20.97 9.31
CA PHE A 219 -15.81 21.50 10.67
C PHE A 219 -15.88 23.03 10.71
N TYR A 220 -15.17 23.71 9.81
CA TYR A 220 -15.27 25.15 9.67
C TYR A 220 -16.68 25.55 9.26
N TRP A 221 -17.24 24.91 8.24
CA TRP A 221 -18.63 25.12 7.82
C TRP A 221 -19.66 24.82 8.92
N TYR A 222 -19.44 23.74 9.66
CA TYR A 222 -20.24 23.42 10.85
C TYR A 222 -20.17 24.54 11.89
N SER A 223 -18.97 25.06 12.19
CA SER A 223 -18.77 26.14 13.17
C SER A 223 -19.51 27.43 12.79
N LEU A 224 -19.54 27.77 11.51
CA LEU A 224 -20.34 28.89 10.99
C LEU A 224 -21.84 28.64 11.16
N THR A 225 -22.29 27.41 10.90
CA THR A 225 -23.71 27.03 10.99
C THR A 225 -24.23 27.07 12.42
N VAL A 226 -23.43 26.63 13.40
CA VAL A 226 -23.80 26.66 14.83
C VAL A 226 -23.42 27.97 15.53
N ASN A 227 -22.79 28.90 14.81
CA ASN A 227 -22.32 30.20 15.33
C ASN A 227 -21.42 30.06 16.57
N LEU A 228 -20.49 29.12 16.55
CA LEU A 228 -19.51 28.91 17.61
C LEU A 228 -18.08 29.04 17.05
N PRO A 229 -17.10 29.50 17.85
CA PRO A 229 -15.72 29.48 17.42
C PRO A 229 -15.27 28.03 17.18
N PHE A 230 -14.42 27.82 16.17
CA PHE A 230 -14.03 26.51 15.63
C PHE A 230 -13.75 25.42 16.69
N ILE A 231 -12.93 25.73 17.70
CA ILE A 231 -12.57 24.78 18.76
C ILE A 231 -13.78 24.41 19.63
N ARG A 232 -14.66 25.39 19.94
CA ARG A 232 -15.87 25.13 20.73
C ARG A 232 -16.90 24.34 19.92
N ALA A 233 -17.00 24.57 18.61
CA ALA A 233 -17.85 23.79 17.72
C ALA A 233 -17.43 22.31 17.69
N ILE A 234 -16.13 22.00 17.64
CA ILE A 234 -15.65 20.62 17.74
C ILE A 234 -15.91 20.05 19.15
N ALA A 235 -15.72 20.86 20.19
CA ALA A 235 -15.95 20.44 21.57
C ALA A 235 -17.44 20.16 21.87
N SER A 236 -18.38 20.83 21.20
CA SER A 236 -19.82 20.65 21.36
C SER A 236 -20.36 19.37 20.74
N LEU A 237 -19.59 18.70 19.87
CA LEU A 237 -20.02 17.44 19.26
C LEU A 237 -20.23 16.34 20.34
N PRO A 238 -21.15 15.39 20.11
CA PRO A 238 -21.27 14.22 20.97
C PRO A 238 -19.98 13.42 21.03
N ARG A 239 -19.70 12.77 22.17
CA ARG A 239 -18.48 11.95 22.36
C ARG A 239 -18.33 10.88 21.28
N GLY A 240 -19.43 10.20 20.91
CA GLY A 240 -19.43 9.19 19.84
C GLY A 240 -18.97 9.76 18.49
N CYS A 241 -19.50 10.92 18.10
CA CYS A 241 -19.13 11.60 16.86
C CYS A 241 -17.63 11.93 16.81
N LYS A 242 -17.06 12.46 17.89
CA LYS A 242 -15.61 12.75 17.97
C LYS A 242 -14.77 11.49 17.79
N ILE A 243 -15.14 10.41 18.49
CA ILE A 243 -14.42 9.12 18.41
C ILE A 243 -14.50 8.57 16.98
N SER A 244 -15.69 8.56 16.37
CA SER A 244 -15.87 8.08 15.00
C SER A 244 -15.04 8.88 14.00
N ILE A 245 -14.98 10.20 14.13
CA ILE A 245 -14.18 11.05 13.25
C ILE A 245 -12.69 10.75 13.43
N CYS A 246 -12.20 10.55 14.66
CA CYS A 246 -10.81 10.16 14.88
C CYS A 246 -10.48 8.81 14.24
N ILE A 247 -11.36 7.81 14.38
CA ILE A 247 -11.18 6.48 13.78
C ILE A 247 -11.12 6.56 12.25
N LEU A 248 -11.92 7.44 11.64
CA LEU A 248 -11.91 7.64 10.18
C LEU A 248 -10.70 8.46 9.71
N PHE A 249 -10.29 9.48 10.45
CA PHE A 249 -9.30 10.46 9.99
C PHE A 249 -7.84 10.05 10.23
N LEU A 250 -7.54 9.38 11.36
CA LEU A 250 -6.17 8.96 11.68
C LEU A 250 -5.53 8.05 10.61
N PRO A 251 -6.23 7.04 10.05
CA PRO A 251 -5.75 6.28 8.90
C PRO A 251 -5.39 7.17 7.71
N GLN A 252 -6.20 8.19 7.41
CA GLN A 252 -5.94 9.10 6.28
C GLN A 252 -4.64 9.85 6.46
N ILE A 253 -4.37 10.40 7.66
CA ILE A 253 -3.12 11.10 7.94
C ILE A 253 -1.93 10.15 7.79
N TYR A 254 -2.04 8.94 8.32
CA TYR A 254 -1.00 7.93 8.22
C TYR A 254 -0.67 7.58 6.76
N TRP A 255 -1.70 7.36 5.94
CA TRP A 255 -1.54 7.06 4.52
C TRP A 255 -0.98 8.24 3.73
N PHE A 256 -1.44 9.45 4.00
CA PHE A 256 -0.89 10.65 3.39
C PHE A 256 0.60 10.80 3.70
N TYR A 257 1.00 10.58 4.96
CA TYR A 257 2.41 10.57 5.36
C TYR A 257 3.23 9.54 4.54
N LEU A 258 2.70 8.33 4.33
CA LEU A 258 3.37 7.32 3.51
C LEU A 258 3.50 7.75 2.05
N ILE A 259 2.45 8.34 1.47
CA ILE A 259 2.45 8.84 0.08
C ILE A 259 3.48 9.96 -0.08
N VAL A 260 3.49 10.94 0.82
CA VAL A 260 4.47 12.05 0.81
C VAL A 260 5.88 11.52 0.96
N ARG A 261 6.12 10.60 1.89
CA ARG A 261 7.43 9.98 2.08
C ARG A 261 7.89 9.22 0.83
N GLY A 262 6.97 8.51 0.16
CA GLY A 262 7.23 7.85 -1.12
C GLY A 262 7.61 8.85 -2.22
N ALA A 263 6.85 9.94 -2.35
CA ALA A 263 7.13 11.00 -3.31
C ALA A 263 8.48 11.68 -3.05
N LEU A 264 8.78 12.03 -1.79
CA LEU A 264 10.05 12.66 -1.40
C LEU A 264 11.26 11.78 -1.74
N LYS A 265 11.14 10.45 -1.62
CA LYS A 265 12.21 9.54 -2.00
C LYS A 265 12.52 9.55 -3.50
N VAL A 266 11.49 9.77 -4.33
CA VAL A 266 11.61 9.85 -5.79
C VAL A 266 12.21 11.19 -6.21
N PHE A 267 11.78 12.29 -5.58
CA PHE A 267 12.27 13.65 -5.91
C PHE A 267 13.63 13.98 -5.28
N PHE A 268 13.97 13.37 -4.14
CA PHE A 268 15.24 13.55 -3.46
C PHE A 268 15.96 12.20 -3.27
N PRO A 269 16.54 11.61 -4.33
CA PRO A 269 17.42 10.47 -4.19
C PRO A 269 18.55 10.82 -3.23
N ARG A 270 18.75 10.02 -2.19
CA ARG A 270 19.91 10.21 -1.30
C ARG A 270 21.17 10.06 -2.13
N VAL A 271 21.89 11.16 -2.34
CA VAL A 271 23.27 11.11 -2.84
C VAL A 271 24.06 10.33 -1.79
N SER A 272 24.39 9.06 -2.08
CA SER A 272 25.35 8.35 -1.26
C SER A 272 26.66 9.10 -1.41
N SER A 273 27.06 9.81 -0.35
CA SER A 273 28.38 10.40 -0.23
C SER A 273 29.39 9.25 -0.30
N THR A 274 29.90 8.98 -1.50
CA THR A 274 31.09 8.16 -1.70
C THR A 274 32.17 8.80 -0.84
N LYS A 275 32.55 8.14 0.27
CA LYS A 275 33.79 8.47 0.97
C LYS A 275 34.89 8.32 -0.07
N GLY A 276 35.41 9.46 -0.53
CA GLY A 276 36.57 9.50 -1.40
C GLY A 276 37.73 8.83 -0.68
N THR A 277 38.16 7.69 -1.21
CA THR A 277 39.46 7.14 -0.87
C THR A 277 40.49 8.14 -1.37
N ILE A 278 41.10 8.88 -0.44
CA ILE A 278 42.26 9.73 -0.69
C ILE A 278 43.33 8.83 -1.30
N SER A 279 43.58 9.00 -2.59
CA SER A 279 44.73 8.42 -3.29
C SER A 279 45.74 9.55 -3.44
N GLN A 280 46.84 9.45 -2.69
CA GLN A 280 48.03 10.30 -2.81
C GLN A 280 48.55 10.30 -4.25
N PRO A 281 49.06 11.44 -4.79
CA PRO A 281 49.61 11.49 -6.13
C PRO A 281 51.08 11.07 -6.07
N ASN A 282 51.44 9.94 -6.70
CA ASN A 282 52.85 9.64 -6.93
C ASN A 282 53.24 10.06 -8.34
N SER A 283 54.18 11.00 -8.40
CA SER A 283 54.83 11.51 -9.60
C SER A 283 55.73 10.44 -10.22
N ASN A 284 55.58 10.17 -11.52
CA ASN A 284 56.66 10.34 -12.50
C ASN A 284 56.23 9.95 -13.93
N LYS A 285 56.83 10.65 -14.88
CA LYS A 285 56.44 10.86 -16.28
C LYS A 285 57.26 9.91 -17.23
N PRO A 286 57.22 10.03 -18.57
CA PRO A 286 56.61 9.07 -19.49
C PRO A 286 57.60 8.37 -20.45
N THR A 287 57.17 7.29 -21.11
CA THR A 287 57.77 6.88 -22.40
C THR A 287 56.78 6.15 -23.30
N LYS A 288 56.80 6.54 -24.58
CA LYS A 288 56.02 6.05 -25.73
C LYS A 288 56.55 4.68 -26.20
N ASN A 289 55.68 3.81 -26.74
CA ASN A 289 55.79 3.32 -28.13
C ASN A 289 54.66 2.34 -28.51
N VAL A 290 54.44 2.29 -29.82
CA VAL A 290 53.34 1.72 -30.61
C VAL A 290 53.58 0.23 -30.92
N ILE A 291 52.51 -0.57 -31.08
CA ILE A 291 52.17 -1.49 -32.20
C ILE A 291 51.17 -2.59 -31.74
N SER A 292 50.20 -2.84 -32.62
CA SER A 292 49.05 -3.75 -32.59
C SER A 292 49.36 -5.24 -32.42
N ALA A 293 48.41 -6.01 -31.85
CA ALA A 293 47.58 -7.03 -32.53
C ALA A 293 47.03 -8.10 -31.55
N ASP A 294 45.75 -8.41 -31.77
CA ASP A 294 45.01 -9.68 -31.55
C ASP A 294 44.69 -10.23 -30.14
N GLY A 295 43.40 -10.59 -29.95
CA GLY A 295 42.98 -11.73 -29.13
C GLY A 295 41.98 -11.47 -27.99
N GLU A 296 40.71 -11.84 -28.23
CA GLU A 296 39.70 -12.42 -27.31
C GLU A 296 39.28 -11.74 -25.98
N GLY A 297 37.96 -11.72 -25.75
CA GLY A 297 37.40 -12.18 -24.47
C GLY A 297 36.67 -11.18 -23.56
N ASP A 298 35.34 -11.35 -23.52
CA ASP A 298 34.54 -11.47 -22.29
C ASP A 298 33.86 -10.24 -21.63
N GLN A 299 32.68 -10.60 -21.12
CA GLN A 299 31.57 -9.93 -20.48
C GLN A 299 31.95 -9.08 -19.25
N GLY A 300 31.12 -8.09 -18.90
CA GLY A 300 31.18 -7.58 -17.53
C GLY A 300 30.51 -6.24 -17.19
N THR A 301 29.33 -5.91 -17.70
CA THR A 301 28.59 -4.73 -17.20
C THR A 301 27.10 -5.00 -17.04
N GLU A 302 26.72 -5.95 -16.18
CA GLU A 302 25.30 -6.17 -15.86
C GLU A 302 25.06 -6.74 -14.44
N LYS A 303 25.86 -6.36 -13.43
CA LYS A 303 25.73 -6.98 -12.09
C LYS A 303 25.75 -6.06 -10.88
N LYS A 304 25.73 -4.74 -11.06
CA LYS A 304 25.78 -3.78 -9.94
C LYS A 304 24.50 -2.96 -9.72
N SER A 305 23.58 -2.93 -10.69
CA SER A 305 22.28 -2.26 -10.59
C SER A 305 21.25 -3.06 -9.77
N ASP A 306 21.34 -4.38 -9.78
CA ASP A 306 20.24 -5.24 -9.32
C ASP A 306 20.28 -5.48 -7.80
N HIS A 307 21.46 -5.33 -7.20
CA HIS A 307 21.65 -5.65 -5.78
C HIS A 307 21.25 -4.49 -4.83
N PHE A 308 21.05 -3.27 -5.35
CA PHE A 308 20.57 -2.14 -4.55
C PHE A 308 19.03 -2.03 -4.56
N PHE A 309 18.36 -2.62 -5.56
CA PHE A 309 16.90 -2.61 -5.69
C PHE A 309 16.20 -3.72 -4.86
N ALA A 310 16.93 -4.75 -4.43
CA ALA A 310 16.34 -5.93 -3.78
C ALA A 310 15.93 -5.71 -2.31
N MET A 311 16.55 -4.76 -1.60
CA MET A 311 16.32 -4.53 -0.16
C MET A 311 15.18 -3.56 0.18
N ASP A 312 14.61 -2.87 -0.82
CA ASP A 312 13.60 -1.83 -0.61
C ASP A 312 12.15 -2.29 -0.83
N ASN A 313 11.97 -3.47 -1.41
CA ASN A 313 10.68 -4.06 -1.76
C ASN A 313 9.78 -4.37 -0.56
N GLY A 314 10.30 -4.43 0.68
CA GLY A 314 9.48 -4.71 1.87
C GLY A 314 8.62 -3.53 2.32
N LYS A 315 9.08 -2.28 2.10
CA LYS A 315 8.38 -1.07 2.56
C LYS A 315 7.58 -0.37 1.46
N GLU A 316 7.95 -0.54 0.20
CA GLU A 316 7.19 -0.03 -0.95
C GLU A 316 5.85 -0.76 -1.14
N LYS A 317 5.74 -2.03 -0.74
CA LYS A 317 4.50 -2.84 -0.87
C LYS A 317 3.35 -2.42 0.03
N SER A 318 3.62 -1.69 1.12
CA SER A 318 2.55 -1.15 1.96
C SER A 318 1.72 -0.07 1.26
N LEU A 319 2.23 0.53 0.17
CA LEU A 319 1.52 1.50 -0.68
C LEU A 319 0.74 0.84 -1.82
N THR A 320 0.98 -0.44 -2.12
CA THR A 320 0.24 -1.22 -3.14
C THR A 320 -0.89 -2.05 -2.52
N LEU A 321 -1.20 -1.78 -1.25
CA LEU A 321 -2.28 -2.39 -0.47
C LEU A 321 -3.21 -1.32 0.12
N MET A 322 -3.03 -0.06 -0.28
CA MET A 322 -4.04 0.99 -0.15
C MET A 322 -4.90 0.96 -1.41
#